data_AF-A0A7H8R627-F1
#
_entry.id   AF-A0A7H8R627-F1
#
_cell.length_a   1.000
_cell.length_b   1.000
_cell.length_c   1.000
_cell.angle_alpha   90.00
_cell.angle_beta   90.00
_cell.angle_gamma   90.00
#
_symmetry.space_group_name_H-M   'P 1'
#
loop_
_entity.id
_entity.type
_entity.pdbx_description
1 polymer ?
#
loop_
_entity_poly.entity_id
_entity_poly.type
_entity_poly.pdbx_seq_one_letter_code
_entity_poly.pdbx_strand_id
1 'polypeptide(L)'
;MKDQNAPLSVIIIGGAVSGLTLAHCMEAAGIDYVVLEKHNDICTNIGGSLALQPHGARVLDQLGLFEQLEKLTNNITKFHTCNYDDTHTSLFPTWTMESLGYPMTVLRRTNFLRTVYSALKDQSRIKTGTKVVRIRANSTVDAPLIVETEDGTQYTGDVIVGADGVHSITRSEMWRIANEQQPGLITEEEKRRMTVDYMCIFGISTPSRSLFPPGEQVNRFQKDVAVFILQGHDGTVSWFMNIKLDKRYVMPHVPSWSNEETRARGEKLAGLHLSDGVYFRDVWESAETISSTPVYEGMFQVRTCGRIACIGDSSFKVSPDLAHGANLAIESAAAISNTLHRINMNINTLNRRPTNADVEEGLVEWARSCQYRLAETNIYSRFVTKAGVHYSFIHRVLHRAAMQYTLDVQFHRYMTILNKGRTLDFLPFPDRGRDAWEKYKGAGAMRTVCAAAFFPVGLILSICSVFREVVFFPSKEQKKALM
;
A
#
# COMPACT_ATOMS: atom_id res chain seq x y z
N MET A 1 38.29 2.01 -20.20
CA MET A 1 37.80 3.20 -19.47
C MET A 1 36.29 3.06 -19.40
N LYS A 2 35.72 2.87 -18.20
CA LYS A 2 34.24 2.86 -18.05
C LYS A 2 33.75 4.28 -18.31
N ASP A 3 32.69 4.38 -19.10
CA ASP A 3 32.08 5.64 -19.50
C ASP A 3 31.82 6.54 -18.28
N GLN A 4 32.49 7.70 -18.24
CA GLN A 4 32.29 8.71 -17.21
C GLN A 4 30.91 9.38 -17.32
N ASN A 5 30.16 9.06 -18.39
CA ASN A 5 28.89 9.66 -18.76
C ASN A 5 27.68 8.71 -18.64
N ALA A 6 27.79 7.64 -17.85
CA ALA A 6 26.67 6.71 -17.70
C ALA A 6 25.53 7.35 -16.88
N PRO A 7 24.27 7.30 -17.37
CA PRO A 7 23.11 7.77 -16.63
C PRO A 7 22.90 6.96 -15.35
N LEU A 8 22.15 7.51 -14.39
CA LEU A 8 21.80 6.82 -13.14
C LEU A 8 21.20 5.44 -13.44
N SER A 9 21.68 4.42 -12.75
CA SER A 9 21.18 3.04 -12.87
C SER A 9 20.50 2.55 -11.58
N VAL A 10 19.34 1.91 -11.70
CA VAL A 10 18.52 1.47 -10.56
C VAL A 10 18.24 -0.03 -10.61
N ILE A 11 18.57 -0.75 -9.54
CA ILE A 11 18.13 -2.14 -9.36
C ILE A 11 16.87 -2.14 -8.49
N ILE A 12 15.79 -2.68 -9.03
CA ILE A 12 14.51 -2.84 -8.34
C ILE A 12 14.37 -4.31 -7.92
N ILE A 13 14.26 -4.58 -6.63
CA ILE A 13 14.13 -5.95 -6.12
C ILE A 13 12.65 -6.21 -5.81
N GLY A 14 12.00 -7.09 -6.57
CA GLY A 14 10.57 -7.41 -6.51
C GLY A 14 9.78 -6.83 -7.68
N GLY A 15 9.07 -7.69 -8.42
CA GLY A 15 8.28 -7.38 -9.62
C GLY A 15 6.77 -7.43 -9.37
N ALA A 16 6.31 -6.96 -8.21
CA ALA A 16 4.89 -6.83 -7.90
C ALA A 16 4.37 -5.41 -8.21
N VAL A 17 3.28 -4.99 -7.55
CA VAL A 17 2.63 -3.69 -7.77
C VAL A 17 3.62 -2.52 -7.68
N SER A 18 4.37 -2.37 -6.58
CA SER A 18 5.35 -1.29 -6.42
C SER A 18 6.49 -1.36 -7.42
N GLY A 19 7.05 -2.55 -7.65
CA GLY A 19 8.21 -2.74 -8.52
C GLY A 19 7.91 -2.49 -9.99
N LEU A 20 6.81 -3.04 -10.51
CA LEU A 20 6.38 -2.79 -11.88
C LEU A 20 5.94 -1.34 -12.08
N THR A 21 5.28 -0.72 -11.10
CA THR A 21 4.97 0.71 -11.16
C THR A 21 6.26 1.53 -11.24
N LEU A 22 7.27 1.20 -10.42
CA LEU A 22 8.55 1.91 -10.43
C LEU A 22 9.29 1.72 -11.77
N ALA A 23 9.23 0.54 -12.39
CA ALA A 23 9.78 0.31 -13.73
C ALA A 23 9.20 1.29 -14.76
N HIS A 24 7.88 1.47 -14.79
CA HIS A 24 7.22 2.48 -15.62
C HIS A 24 7.67 3.90 -15.30
N CYS A 25 7.84 4.25 -14.02
CA CYS A 25 8.39 5.53 -13.63
C CYS A 25 9.82 5.74 -14.15
N MET A 26 10.67 4.69 -14.16
CA MET A 26 12.04 4.76 -14.68
C MET A 26 12.05 4.94 -16.20
N GLU A 27 11.18 4.23 -16.95
CA GLU A 27 11.02 4.42 -18.40
C GLU A 27 10.57 5.85 -18.74
N ALA A 28 9.65 6.40 -17.95
CA ALA A 28 9.18 7.78 -18.13
C ALA A 28 10.25 8.82 -17.78
N ALA A 29 11.09 8.53 -16.78
CA ALA A 29 12.19 9.40 -16.34
C ALA A 29 13.48 9.28 -17.18
N GLY A 30 13.55 8.31 -18.10
CA GLY A 30 14.75 8.02 -18.88
C GLY A 30 15.92 7.51 -18.02
N ILE A 31 15.64 6.77 -16.95
CA ILE A 31 16.63 6.22 -16.01
C ILE A 31 16.83 4.73 -16.33
N ASP A 32 18.07 4.26 -16.37
CA ASP A 32 18.36 2.85 -16.63
C ASP A 32 17.96 1.99 -15.44
N TYR A 33 17.36 0.83 -15.70
CA TYR A 33 16.87 -0.03 -14.63
C TYR A 33 16.88 -1.52 -14.97
N VAL A 34 16.79 -2.33 -13.92
CA VAL A 34 16.48 -3.76 -13.98
C VAL A 34 15.58 -4.14 -12.81
N VAL A 35 14.59 -4.98 -13.06
CA VAL A 35 13.73 -5.55 -12.01
C VAL A 35 14.10 -7.02 -11.80
N LEU A 36 14.37 -7.40 -10.56
CA LEU A 36 14.69 -8.78 -10.17
C LEU A 36 13.50 -9.37 -9.40
N GLU A 37 12.77 -10.29 -10.03
CA GLU A 37 11.61 -10.97 -9.45
C GLU A 37 11.93 -12.43 -9.17
N LYS A 38 11.70 -12.89 -7.93
CA LYS A 38 12.02 -14.25 -7.49
C LYS A 38 11.13 -15.32 -8.11
N HIS A 39 9.90 -14.99 -8.48
CA HIS A 39 8.96 -15.93 -9.10
C HIS A 39 9.23 -16.06 -10.60
N ASN A 40 9.05 -17.26 -11.16
CA ASN A 40 9.22 -17.52 -12.59
C ASN A 40 8.15 -16.83 -13.44
N ASP A 41 6.95 -16.67 -12.89
CA ASP A 41 5.84 -15.95 -13.51
C ASP A 41 5.66 -14.60 -12.82
N ILE A 42 5.68 -13.51 -13.60
CA ILE A 42 5.44 -12.16 -13.10
C ILE A 42 3.97 -11.94 -12.70
N CYS A 43 3.06 -12.67 -13.34
CA CYS A 43 1.61 -12.59 -13.14
C CYS A 43 1.12 -13.65 -12.16
N THR A 44 1.91 -13.97 -11.12
CA THR A 44 1.57 -15.02 -10.16
C THR A 44 0.11 -14.91 -9.71
N ASN A 45 -0.61 -16.03 -9.69
CA ASN A 45 -1.95 -16.11 -9.11
C ASN A 45 -1.93 -16.07 -7.56
N ILE A 46 -0.82 -15.60 -6.99
CA ILE A 46 -0.62 -15.47 -5.55
C ILE A 46 -1.22 -14.12 -5.12
N GLY A 47 -2.47 -14.16 -4.70
CA GLY A 47 -3.20 -13.00 -4.19
C GLY A 47 -4.69 -13.05 -4.51
N GLY A 48 -5.42 -12.07 -4.00
CA GLY A 48 -6.84 -11.87 -4.32
C GLY A 48 -7.04 -10.73 -5.31
N SER A 49 -8.13 -10.03 -5.14
CA SER A 49 -8.39 -8.80 -5.89
C SER A 49 -7.72 -7.59 -5.23
N LEU A 50 -7.51 -6.55 -6.03
CA LEU A 50 -7.08 -5.24 -5.54
C LEU A 50 -8.12 -4.20 -5.92
N ALA A 51 -8.24 -3.17 -5.10
CA ALA A 51 -9.03 -2.01 -5.47
C ALA A 51 -8.12 -0.87 -5.91
N LEU A 52 -8.45 -0.20 -7.00
CA LEU A 52 -7.81 1.06 -7.39
C LEU A 52 -8.63 2.20 -6.79
N GLN A 53 -7.90 3.05 -6.07
CA GLN A 53 -8.42 4.25 -5.43
C GLN A 53 -7.94 5.47 -6.21
N PRO A 54 -8.64 6.62 -6.12
CA PRO A 54 -8.32 7.81 -6.93
C PRO A 54 -6.86 8.25 -6.92
N HIS A 55 -6.19 8.19 -5.76
CA HIS A 55 -4.78 8.55 -5.64
C HIS A 55 -3.83 7.61 -6.40
N GLY A 56 -4.07 6.29 -6.36
CA GLY A 56 -3.30 5.33 -7.15
C GLY A 56 -3.65 5.39 -8.63
N ALA A 57 -4.94 5.50 -8.95
CA ALA A 57 -5.45 5.67 -10.31
C ALA A 57 -4.82 6.88 -11.02
N ARG A 58 -4.68 8.01 -10.33
CA ARG A 58 -4.05 9.22 -10.87
C ARG A 58 -2.59 9.02 -11.26
N VAL A 59 -1.81 8.29 -10.47
CA VAL A 59 -0.42 7.96 -10.82
C VAL A 59 -0.38 7.04 -12.04
N LEU A 60 -1.26 6.05 -12.10
CA LEU A 60 -1.37 5.15 -13.24
C LEU A 60 -1.83 5.90 -14.51
N ASP A 61 -2.64 6.95 -14.38
CA ASP A 61 -3.06 7.80 -15.51
C ASP A 61 -1.88 8.64 -16.04
N GLN A 62 -1.06 9.21 -15.15
CA GLN A 62 0.18 9.89 -15.57
C GLN A 62 1.12 8.96 -16.36
N LEU A 63 1.12 7.66 -16.02
CA LEU A 63 1.90 6.65 -16.72
C LEU A 63 1.20 6.08 -17.97
N GLY A 64 -0.01 6.54 -18.30
CA GLY A 64 -0.79 6.05 -19.45
C GLY A 64 -1.37 4.63 -19.28
N LEU A 65 -1.43 4.12 -18.05
CA LEU A 65 -1.87 2.76 -17.72
C LEU A 65 -3.35 2.69 -17.34
N PHE A 66 -3.91 3.78 -16.81
CA PHE A 66 -5.21 3.75 -16.17
C PHE A 66 -6.35 3.38 -17.14
N GLU A 67 -6.36 3.90 -18.38
CA GLU A 67 -7.43 3.61 -19.34
C GLU A 67 -7.57 2.11 -19.67
N GLN A 68 -6.45 1.40 -19.77
CA GLN A 68 -6.46 -0.05 -20.01
C GLN A 68 -6.94 -0.83 -18.79
N LEU A 69 -6.57 -0.37 -17.58
CA LEU A 69 -7.00 -0.98 -16.33
C LEU A 69 -8.49 -0.74 -16.07
N GLU A 70 -8.99 0.46 -16.36
CA GLU A 70 -10.40 0.85 -16.19
C GLU A 70 -11.35 -0.07 -16.97
N LYS A 71 -10.96 -0.48 -18.18
CA LYS A 71 -11.70 -1.45 -19.01
C LYS A 71 -11.83 -2.85 -18.38
N LEU A 72 -11.00 -3.18 -17.39
CA LEU A 72 -10.99 -4.47 -16.69
C LEU A 72 -11.61 -4.39 -15.29
N THR A 73 -12.31 -3.29 -15.01
CA THR A 73 -12.86 -3.00 -13.69
C THR A 73 -14.36 -2.77 -13.73
N ASN A 74 -15.01 -2.92 -12.57
CA ASN A 74 -16.33 -2.35 -12.32
C ASN A 74 -16.20 -1.17 -11.37
N ASN A 75 -16.86 -0.06 -11.71
CA ASN A 75 -16.98 1.09 -10.83
C ASN A 75 -17.88 0.74 -9.65
N ILE A 76 -17.36 0.92 -8.46
CA ILE A 76 -18.16 0.85 -7.24
C ILE A 76 -18.86 2.19 -7.10
N THR A 77 -20.19 2.15 -6.99
CA THR A 77 -21.06 3.32 -6.90
C THR A 77 -21.72 3.42 -5.53
N LYS A 78 -21.97 2.29 -4.87
CA LYS A 78 -22.58 2.25 -3.54
C LYS A 78 -21.87 1.29 -2.61
N PHE A 79 -21.90 1.66 -1.33
CA PHE A 79 -21.58 0.76 -0.22
C PHE A 79 -22.82 0.43 0.57
N HIS A 80 -23.06 -0.86 0.78
CA HIS A 80 -24.02 -1.39 1.74
C HIS A 80 -23.24 -1.83 2.98
N THR A 81 -23.33 -1.03 4.04
CA THR A 81 -22.70 -1.34 5.31
C THR A 81 -23.72 -1.99 6.24
N CYS A 82 -23.51 -3.27 6.53
CA CYS A 82 -24.38 -4.10 7.33
C CYS A 82 -23.78 -4.30 8.74
N ASN A 83 -24.48 -3.83 9.77
CA ASN A 83 -24.08 -3.87 11.17
C ASN A 83 -25.14 -4.60 12.00
N TYR A 84 -24.88 -5.84 12.39
CA TYR A 84 -25.87 -6.68 13.08
C TYR A 84 -27.19 -6.75 12.28
N ASP A 85 -28.20 -5.99 12.70
CA ASP A 85 -29.54 -5.96 12.10
C ASP A 85 -29.79 -4.70 11.26
N ASP A 86 -28.91 -3.69 11.34
CA ASP A 86 -29.04 -2.43 10.61
C ASP A 86 -28.23 -2.48 9.29
N THR A 87 -28.83 -2.07 8.19
CA THR A 87 -28.14 -1.87 6.91
C THR A 87 -28.20 -0.41 6.49
N HIS A 88 -27.04 0.18 6.22
CA HIS A 88 -26.92 1.55 5.73
C HIS A 88 -26.32 1.55 4.33
N THR A 89 -27.02 2.17 3.38
CA THR A 89 -26.53 2.36 2.01
C THR A 89 -25.99 3.78 1.86
N SER A 90 -24.76 3.92 1.35
CA SER A 90 -24.15 5.21 1.08
C SER A 90 -23.70 5.35 -0.37
N LEU A 91 -23.82 6.57 -0.91
CA LEU A 91 -23.29 6.97 -2.22
C LEU A 91 -21.84 7.47 -2.12
N PHE A 92 -21.12 7.08 -1.07
CA PHE A 92 -19.75 7.48 -0.81
C PHE A 92 -18.84 7.27 -2.04
N PRO A 93 -18.88 6.11 -2.75
CA PRO A 93 -18.05 5.91 -3.93
C PRO A 93 -18.38 6.86 -5.09
N THR A 94 -19.68 7.11 -5.33
CA THR A 94 -20.13 8.09 -6.33
C THR A 94 -19.62 9.50 -6.00
N TRP A 95 -19.77 9.95 -4.75
CA TRP A 95 -19.28 11.27 -4.34
C TRP A 95 -17.75 11.38 -4.49
N THR A 96 -17.01 10.30 -4.21
CA THR A 96 -15.56 10.25 -4.42
C THR A 96 -15.22 10.43 -5.91
N MET A 97 -15.93 9.74 -6.82
CA MET A 97 -15.75 9.88 -8.26
C MET A 97 -16.05 11.31 -8.72
N GLU A 98 -17.17 11.89 -8.31
CA GLU A 98 -17.55 13.28 -8.65
C GLU A 98 -16.53 14.29 -8.14
N SER A 99 -15.92 14.01 -6.99
CA SER A 99 -15.02 14.93 -6.31
C SER A 99 -13.55 14.81 -6.73
N LEU A 100 -13.11 13.67 -7.28
CA LEU A 100 -11.72 13.42 -7.68
C LEU A 100 -11.55 13.01 -9.14
N GLY A 101 -12.63 12.78 -9.88
CA GLY A 101 -12.61 12.36 -11.28
C GLY A 101 -12.21 10.91 -11.53
N TYR A 102 -11.93 10.12 -10.49
CA TYR A 102 -11.60 8.70 -10.60
C TYR A 102 -12.56 7.84 -9.77
N PRO A 103 -13.10 6.75 -10.32
CA PRO A 103 -13.94 5.84 -9.57
C PRO A 103 -13.13 4.98 -8.59
N MET A 104 -13.79 4.54 -7.52
CA MET A 104 -13.31 3.39 -6.73
C MET A 104 -13.60 2.13 -7.53
N THR A 105 -12.59 1.34 -7.86
CA THR A 105 -12.75 0.17 -8.74
C THR A 105 -12.09 -1.06 -8.15
N VAL A 106 -12.56 -2.25 -8.55
CA VAL A 106 -11.96 -3.53 -8.17
C VAL A 106 -11.58 -4.33 -9.41
N LEU A 107 -10.43 -4.99 -9.37
CA LEU A 107 -9.98 -5.94 -10.38
C LEU A 107 -9.12 -7.05 -9.77
N ARG A 108 -9.02 -8.16 -10.50
CA ARG A 108 -8.09 -9.24 -10.14
C ARG A 108 -6.65 -8.72 -10.16
N ARG A 109 -5.87 -9.04 -9.13
CA ARG A 109 -4.45 -8.65 -9.06
C ARG A 109 -3.65 -9.17 -10.25
N THR A 110 -3.95 -10.37 -10.73
CA THR A 110 -3.32 -10.96 -11.92
C THR A 110 -3.57 -10.13 -13.19
N ASN A 111 -4.78 -9.59 -13.36
CA ASN A 111 -5.10 -8.71 -14.48
C ASN A 111 -4.32 -7.40 -14.38
N PHE A 112 -4.24 -6.80 -13.19
CA PHE A 112 -3.40 -5.61 -12.98
C PHE A 112 -1.94 -5.87 -13.35
N LEU A 113 -1.32 -6.92 -12.79
CA LEU A 113 0.09 -7.23 -13.05
C LEU A 113 0.33 -7.50 -14.54
N ARG A 114 -0.58 -8.23 -15.19
CA ARG A 114 -0.50 -8.51 -16.63
C ARG A 114 -0.57 -7.26 -17.47
N THR A 115 -1.53 -6.37 -17.21
CA THR A 115 -1.67 -5.12 -17.96
C THR A 115 -0.45 -4.23 -17.77
N VAL A 116 0.01 -4.04 -16.53
CA VAL A 116 1.18 -3.21 -16.24
C VAL A 116 2.45 -3.82 -16.83
N TYR A 117 2.67 -5.13 -16.72
CA TYR A 117 3.82 -5.79 -17.33
C TYR A 117 3.81 -5.69 -18.86
N SER A 118 2.66 -5.96 -19.48
CA SER A 118 2.52 -5.96 -20.94
C SER A 118 2.72 -4.57 -21.55
N ALA A 119 2.45 -3.51 -20.79
CA ALA A 119 2.61 -2.14 -21.22
C ALA A 119 4.05 -1.60 -21.14
N LEU A 120 5.00 -2.34 -20.54
CA LEU A 120 6.41 -1.92 -20.49
C LEU A 120 7.02 -1.91 -21.90
N LYS A 121 7.84 -0.90 -22.20
CA LYS A 121 8.52 -0.80 -23.50
C LYS A 121 9.57 -1.89 -23.69
N ASP A 122 10.31 -2.22 -22.62
CA ASP A 122 11.34 -3.24 -22.63
C ASP A 122 11.13 -4.26 -21.50
N GLN A 123 10.33 -5.29 -21.79
CA GLN A 123 10.07 -6.40 -20.85
C GLN A 123 11.34 -7.21 -20.53
N SER A 124 12.41 -7.11 -21.32
CA SER A 124 13.67 -7.81 -21.05
C SER A 124 14.38 -7.28 -19.80
N ARG A 125 14.00 -6.09 -19.31
CA ARG A 125 14.46 -5.52 -18.03
C ARG A 125 13.88 -6.23 -16.82
N ILE A 126 12.84 -7.04 -17.00
CA ILE A 126 12.23 -7.81 -15.92
C ILE A 126 12.82 -9.22 -15.91
N LYS A 127 13.67 -9.50 -14.92
CA LYS A 127 14.32 -10.80 -14.73
C LYS A 127 13.49 -11.61 -13.72
N THR A 128 12.65 -12.50 -14.24
CA THR A 128 11.89 -13.46 -13.42
C THR A 128 12.80 -14.62 -12.98
N GLY A 129 12.35 -15.43 -12.01
CA GLY A 129 13.14 -16.53 -11.43
C GLY A 129 14.44 -16.08 -10.76
N THR A 130 14.60 -14.77 -10.50
CA THR A 130 15.84 -14.14 -10.07
C THR A 130 15.73 -13.74 -8.61
N LYS A 131 16.04 -14.70 -7.73
CA LYS A 131 15.96 -14.50 -6.28
C LYS A 131 17.23 -13.86 -5.75
N VAL A 132 17.13 -12.63 -5.25
CA VAL A 132 18.24 -11.92 -4.57
C VAL A 132 18.50 -12.55 -3.21
N VAL A 133 19.78 -12.76 -2.90
CA VAL A 133 20.24 -13.32 -1.62
C VAL A 133 21.21 -12.41 -0.87
N ARG A 134 21.84 -11.45 -1.56
CA ARG A 134 22.86 -10.58 -0.96
C ARG A 134 22.96 -9.22 -1.63
N ILE A 135 23.22 -8.19 -0.82
CA ILE A 135 23.61 -6.85 -1.28
C ILE A 135 24.96 -6.49 -0.68
N ARG A 136 25.91 -6.05 -1.51
CA ARG A 136 27.26 -5.67 -1.09
C ARG A 136 27.62 -4.26 -1.56
N ALA A 137 28.34 -3.54 -0.70
CA ALA A 137 29.07 -2.35 -1.11
C ALA A 137 30.27 -2.75 -1.95
N ASN A 138 30.67 -1.88 -2.87
CA ASN A 138 31.93 -2.02 -3.59
C ASN A 138 33.11 -1.57 -2.71
N SER A 139 34.33 -1.99 -3.04
CA SER A 139 35.54 -1.55 -2.33
C SER A 139 35.95 -0.11 -2.65
N THR A 140 35.40 0.46 -3.72
CA THR A 140 35.69 1.82 -4.17
C THR A 140 34.61 2.79 -3.68
N VAL A 141 35.02 3.98 -3.21
CA VAL A 141 34.10 5.07 -2.85
C VAL A 141 33.26 5.45 -4.06
N ASP A 142 31.99 5.77 -3.85
CA ASP A 142 31.01 6.15 -4.87
C ASP A 142 30.68 5.08 -5.94
N ALA A 143 31.24 3.87 -5.83
CA ALA A 143 30.96 2.83 -6.79
C ALA A 143 29.56 2.21 -6.60
N PRO A 144 28.94 1.73 -7.70
CA PRO A 144 27.67 1.01 -7.68
C PRO A 144 27.66 -0.16 -6.67
N LEU A 145 26.50 -0.41 -6.08
CA LEU A 145 26.27 -1.58 -5.23
C LEU A 145 26.17 -2.85 -6.10
N ILE A 146 26.53 -3.98 -5.50
CA ILE A 146 26.43 -5.31 -6.13
C ILE A 146 25.28 -6.08 -5.48
N VAL A 147 24.39 -6.60 -6.31
CA VAL A 147 23.31 -7.51 -5.92
C VAL A 147 23.65 -8.91 -6.41
N GLU A 148 23.67 -9.89 -5.51
CA GLU A 148 23.94 -11.29 -5.84
C GLU A 148 22.64 -12.10 -5.73
N THR A 149 22.43 -12.97 -6.70
CA THR A 149 21.27 -13.84 -6.80
C THR A 149 21.62 -15.29 -6.43
N GLU A 150 20.60 -16.09 -6.16
CA GLU A 150 20.75 -17.48 -5.67
C GLU A 150 21.54 -18.38 -6.64
N ASP A 151 21.50 -18.08 -7.94
CA ASP A 151 22.26 -18.75 -9.01
C ASP A 151 23.71 -18.25 -9.14
N GLY A 152 24.12 -17.28 -8.32
CA GLY A 152 25.45 -16.66 -8.37
C GLY A 152 25.59 -15.50 -9.36
N THR A 153 24.55 -15.17 -10.13
CA THR A 153 24.57 -14.01 -11.03
C THR A 153 24.69 -12.71 -10.23
N GLN A 154 25.39 -11.72 -10.79
CA GLN A 154 25.59 -10.42 -10.16
C GLN A 154 25.05 -9.29 -11.01
N TYR A 155 24.39 -8.35 -10.35
CA TYR A 155 23.88 -7.11 -10.95
C TYR A 155 24.51 -5.91 -10.24
N THR A 156 24.87 -4.87 -10.98
CA THR A 156 25.44 -3.64 -10.43
C THR A 156 24.55 -2.44 -10.71
N GLY A 157 24.29 -1.60 -9.71
CA GLY A 157 23.46 -0.41 -9.86
C GLY A 157 23.84 0.70 -8.88
N ASP A 158 23.61 1.95 -9.27
CA ASP A 158 23.91 3.12 -8.45
C ASP A 158 22.95 3.28 -7.27
N VAL A 159 21.72 2.77 -7.41
CA VAL A 159 20.67 2.76 -6.38
C VAL A 159 19.98 1.39 -6.36
N ILE A 160 19.69 0.88 -5.16
CA ILE A 160 18.85 -0.31 -4.97
C ILE A 160 17.54 0.09 -4.33
N VAL A 161 16.43 -0.30 -4.94
CA VAL A 161 15.08 -0.07 -4.40
C VAL A 161 14.41 -1.40 -4.10
N GLY A 162 14.18 -1.67 -2.81
CA GLY A 162 13.46 -2.84 -2.32
C GLY A 162 11.95 -2.68 -2.45
N ALA A 163 11.36 -3.41 -3.39
CA ALA A 163 9.93 -3.55 -3.63
C ALA A 163 9.45 -5.00 -3.36
N ASP A 164 10.17 -5.72 -2.50
CA ASP A 164 10.13 -7.17 -2.25
C ASP A 164 9.23 -7.59 -1.07
N GLY A 165 8.32 -6.69 -0.67
CA GLY A 165 7.23 -6.99 0.26
C GLY A 165 7.63 -7.13 1.72
N VAL A 166 6.70 -7.60 2.56
CA VAL A 166 6.86 -7.58 4.02
C VAL A 166 8.06 -8.39 4.53
N HIS A 167 8.45 -9.44 3.83
CA HIS A 167 9.62 -10.28 4.12
C HIS A 167 10.89 -9.85 3.38
N SER A 168 11.00 -8.55 3.06
CA SER A 168 12.08 -7.93 2.29
C SER A 168 13.49 -8.40 2.67
N ILE A 169 14.20 -8.97 1.69
CA ILE A 169 15.64 -9.23 1.78
C ILE A 169 16.40 -7.90 1.69
N THR A 170 15.88 -6.95 0.91
CA THR A 170 16.48 -5.63 0.75
C THR A 170 16.55 -4.88 2.07
N ARG A 171 15.47 -4.89 2.85
CA ARG A 171 15.41 -4.28 4.19
C ARG A 171 16.38 -4.96 5.15
N SER A 172 16.41 -6.30 5.15
CA SER A 172 17.34 -7.06 6.00
C SER A 172 18.80 -6.70 5.70
N GLU A 173 19.16 -6.59 4.41
CA GLU A 173 20.52 -6.25 4.01
C GLU A 173 20.85 -4.77 4.20
N MET A 174 19.90 -3.88 3.98
CA MET A 174 20.01 -2.46 4.33
C MET A 174 20.31 -2.31 5.82
N TRP A 175 19.60 -3.04 6.69
CA TRP A 175 19.84 -3.00 8.13
C TRP A 175 21.20 -3.57 8.54
N ARG A 176 21.64 -4.65 7.88
CA ARG A 176 22.98 -5.19 8.13
C ARG A 176 24.06 -4.17 7.75
N ILE A 177 23.98 -3.58 6.56
CA ILE A 177 24.92 -2.56 6.09
C ILE A 177 24.90 -1.34 7.02
N ALA A 178 23.72 -0.88 7.41
CA ALA A 178 23.55 0.22 8.36
C ALA A 178 24.26 -0.04 9.69
N ASN A 179 24.12 -1.25 10.25
CA ASN A 179 24.78 -1.63 11.51
C ASN A 179 26.30 -1.85 11.36
N GLU A 180 26.79 -2.24 10.19
CA GLU A 180 28.23 -2.34 9.91
C GLU A 180 28.88 -0.95 9.82
N GLN A 181 28.18 0.02 9.24
CA GLN A 181 28.64 1.42 9.14
C GLN A 181 28.51 2.17 10.46
N GLN A 182 27.38 1.99 11.15
CA GLN A 182 27.07 2.63 12.42
C GLN A 182 26.40 1.63 13.37
N PRO A 183 27.19 0.95 14.24
CA PRO A 183 26.65 0.00 15.20
C PRO A 183 25.55 0.63 16.08
N GLY A 184 24.40 -0.06 16.15
CA GLY A 184 23.25 0.38 16.94
C GLY A 184 22.27 1.31 16.22
N LEU A 185 22.54 1.69 14.96
CA LEU A 185 21.62 2.50 14.15
C LEU A 185 20.26 1.80 13.97
N ILE A 186 20.26 0.48 13.75
CA ILE A 186 19.03 -0.32 13.67
C ILE A 186 18.75 -0.96 15.03
N THR A 187 17.82 -0.37 15.77
CA THR A 187 17.42 -0.86 17.09
C THR A 187 16.53 -2.09 17.02
N GLU A 188 16.44 -2.85 18.11
CA GLU A 188 15.47 -3.95 18.23
C GLU A 188 14.03 -3.46 18.19
N GLU A 189 13.77 -2.21 18.58
CA GLU A 189 12.46 -1.57 18.41
C GLU A 189 12.11 -1.41 16.93
N GLU A 190 13.05 -0.94 16.09
CA GLU A 190 12.86 -0.82 14.64
C GLU A 190 12.43 -2.15 14.02
N LYS A 191 13.13 -3.24 14.36
CA LYS A 191 12.82 -4.59 13.85
C LYS A 191 11.45 -5.11 14.27
N ARG A 192 10.91 -4.60 15.38
CA ARG A 192 9.64 -5.02 16.00
C ARG A 192 8.46 -4.07 15.70
N ARG A 193 8.62 -3.11 14.78
CA ARG A 193 7.57 -2.10 14.47
C ARG A 193 6.33 -2.64 13.76
N MET A 194 6.43 -3.79 13.09
CA MET A 194 5.29 -4.41 12.44
C MET A 194 4.60 -5.42 13.35
N THR A 195 3.30 -5.20 13.55
CA THR A 195 2.44 -6.02 14.40
C THR A 195 1.35 -6.71 13.59
N VAL A 196 0.86 -7.85 14.08
CA VAL A 196 -0.27 -8.58 13.49
C VAL A 196 -1.31 -8.82 14.56
N ASP A 197 -2.45 -8.14 14.42
CA ASP A 197 -3.63 -8.30 15.28
C ASP A 197 -4.74 -9.12 14.58
N TYR A 198 -4.61 -9.34 13.26
CA TYR A 198 -5.64 -9.96 12.43
C TYR A 198 -5.06 -11.00 11.45
N MET A 199 -5.88 -11.99 11.12
CA MET A 199 -5.74 -12.83 9.93
C MET A 199 -6.72 -12.33 8.88
N CYS A 200 -6.29 -12.27 7.62
CA CYS A 200 -7.17 -12.03 6.50
C CYS A 200 -7.37 -13.34 5.73
N ILE A 201 -8.62 -13.77 5.56
CA ILE A 201 -8.99 -14.85 4.63
C ILE A 201 -9.62 -14.19 3.42
N PHE A 202 -9.18 -14.55 2.22
CA PHE A 202 -9.66 -13.94 0.98
C PHE A 202 -9.83 -14.98 -0.10
N GLY A 203 -10.71 -14.67 -1.05
CA GLY A 203 -11.02 -15.55 -2.15
C GLY A 203 -11.74 -14.86 -3.29
N ILE A 204 -11.90 -15.61 -4.37
CA ILE A 204 -12.67 -15.23 -5.55
C ILE A 204 -13.66 -16.36 -5.81
N SER A 205 -14.92 -16.00 -6.02
CA SER A 205 -16.01 -16.92 -6.27
C SER A 205 -16.68 -16.64 -7.60
N THR A 206 -17.17 -17.69 -8.24
CA THR A 206 -17.96 -17.59 -9.48
C THR A 206 -19.33 -18.21 -9.21
N PRO A 207 -20.25 -17.44 -8.61
CA PRO A 207 -21.56 -17.97 -8.27
C PRO A 207 -22.38 -18.25 -9.54
N SER A 208 -23.25 -19.25 -9.49
CA SER A 208 -24.11 -19.66 -10.61
C SER A 208 -25.17 -18.62 -10.99
N ARG A 209 -25.40 -17.63 -10.11
CA ARG A 209 -26.28 -16.48 -10.32
C ARG A 209 -25.61 -15.22 -9.77
N SER A 210 -26.01 -14.05 -10.28
CA SER A 210 -25.63 -12.78 -9.66
C SER A 210 -26.17 -12.72 -8.22
N LEU A 211 -25.28 -12.49 -7.27
CA LEU A 211 -25.60 -12.36 -5.85
C LEU A 211 -25.82 -10.91 -5.43
N PHE A 212 -25.15 -9.97 -6.08
CA PHE A 212 -25.21 -8.54 -5.79
C PHE A 212 -25.36 -7.74 -7.09
N PRO A 213 -26.06 -6.59 -7.08
CA PRO A 213 -26.11 -5.72 -8.24
C PRO A 213 -24.72 -5.24 -8.67
N PRO A 214 -24.46 -5.05 -9.98
CA PRO A 214 -23.20 -4.50 -10.45
C PRO A 214 -22.92 -3.12 -9.84
N GLY A 215 -21.66 -2.91 -9.45
CA GLY A 215 -21.20 -1.64 -8.87
C GLY A 215 -21.61 -1.42 -7.42
N GLU A 216 -22.14 -2.43 -6.73
CA GLU A 216 -22.43 -2.38 -5.30
C GLU A 216 -21.42 -3.23 -4.52
N GLN A 217 -20.92 -2.70 -3.41
CA GLN A 217 -20.05 -3.42 -2.47
C GLN A 217 -20.75 -3.58 -1.13
N VAL A 218 -20.63 -4.77 -0.54
CA VAL A 218 -21.19 -5.08 0.78
C VAL A 218 -20.08 -5.17 1.82
N ASN A 219 -20.24 -4.42 2.90
CA ASN A 219 -19.35 -4.42 4.05
C ASN A 219 -20.14 -4.92 5.27
N ARG A 220 -19.84 -6.12 5.76
CA ARG A 220 -20.49 -6.73 6.91
C ARG A 220 -19.57 -6.68 8.11
N PHE A 221 -20.00 -6.00 9.17
CA PHE A 221 -19.22 -5.86 10.39
C PHE A 221 -19.92 -6.51 11.58
N GLN A 222 -19.18 -7.29 12.33
CA GLN A 222 -19.63 -7.89 13.58
C GLN A 222 -18.47 -8.02 14.56
N LYS A 223 -18.76 -8.56 15.75
CA LYS A 223 -17.72 -8.75 16.76
C LYS A 223 -16.62 -9.66 16.22
N ASP A 224 -15.39 -9.18 16.31
CA ASP A 224 -14.12 -9.84 15.95
C ASP A 224 -13.95 -10.19 14.46
N VAL A 225 -14.91 -9.83 13.59
CA VAL A 225 -14.89 -10.14 12.15
C VAL A 225 -15.47 -9.00 11.32
N ALA A 226 -14.77 -8.62 10.25
CA ALA A 226 -15.24 -7.74 9.19
C ALA A 226 -15.16 -8.47 7.84
N VAL A 227 -16.22 -8.48 7.05
CA VAL A 227 -16.30 -9.15 5.73
C VAL A 227 -16.61 -8.11 4.67
N PHE A 228 -15.90 -8.19 3.54
CA PHE A 228 -16.03 -7.29 2.41
C PHE A 228 -16.30 -8.12 1.16
N ILE A 229 -17.33 -7.73 0.41
CA ILE A 229 -17.76 -8.38 -0.83
C ILE A 229 -17.73 -7.36 -1.96
N LEU A 230 -17.00 -7.70 -3.02
CA LEU A 230 -16.66 -6.83 -4.13
C LEU A 230 -17.00 -7.53 -5.45
N GLN A 231 -17.93 -6.98 -6.23
CA GLN A 231 -18.33 -7.55 -7.52
C GLN A 231 -17.30 -7.18 -8.61
N GLY A 232 -16.70 -8.18 -9.24
CA GLY A 232 -15.79 -8.04 -10.38
C GLY A 232 -16.52 -7.82 -11.70
N HIS A 233 -15.79 -7.32 -12.72
CA HIS A 233 -16.32 -7.01 -14.06
C HIS A 233 -16.73 -8.25 -14.87
N ASP A 234 -16.14 -9.39 -14.57
CA ASP A 234 -16.32 -10.68 -15.24
C ASP A 234 -17.45 -11.53 -14.61
N GLY A 235 -18.27 -10.93 -13.74
CA GLY A 235 -19.31 -11.63 -12.98
C GLY A 235 -18.80 -12.35 -11.73
N THR A 236 -17.48 -12.36 -11.49
CA THR A 236 -16.93 -12.98 -10.28
C THR A 236 -17.09 -12.10 -9.05
N VAL A 237 -17.10 -12.71 -7.88
CA VAL A 237 -17.24 -12.06 -6.59
C VAL A 237 -15.95 -12.22 -5.82
N SER A 238 -15.24 -11.11 -5.62
CA SER A 238 -14.07 -11.07 -4.76
C SER A 238 -14.50 -10.79 -3.34
N TRP A 239 -13.93 -11.51 -2.38
CA TRP A 239 -14.27 -11.30 -0.98
C TRP A 239 -13.04 -11.46 -0.10
N PHE A 240 -13.06 -10.76 1.02
CA PHE A 240 -12.11 -10.99 2.08
C PHE A 240 -12.75 -10.73 3.44
N MET A 241 -12.18 -11.33 4.47
CA MET A 241 -12.58 -11.13 5.84
C MET A 241 -11.35 -10.92 6.72
N ASN A 242 -11.41 -9.91 7.56
CA ASN A 242 -10.46 -9.70 8.63
C ASN A 242 -11.01 -10.32 9.91
N ILE A 243 -10.28 -11.27 10.46
CA ILE A 243 -10.60 -11.97 11.71
C ILE A 243 -9.58 -11.55 12.76
N LYS A 244 -10.05 -11.00 13.87
CA LYS A 244 -9.21 -10.64 15.01
C LYS A 244 -8.61 -11.89 15.66
N LEU A 245 -7.33 -11.81 16.00
CA LEU A 245 -6.60 -12.87 16.69
C LEU A 245 -6.72 -12.72 18.21
N ASP A 246 -6.58 -13.84 18.93
CA ASP A 246 -6.64 -13.88 20.40
C ASP A 246 -5.48 -13.12 21.05
N LYS A 247 -4.35 -12.98 20.33
CA LYS A 247 -3.18 -12.23 20.77
C LYS A 247 -2.53 -11.50 19.60
N ARG A 248 -1.83 -10.43 19.94
CA ARG A 248 -0.96 -9.68 19.03
C ARG A 248 0.34 -10.45 18.79
N TYR A 249 0.74 -10.54 17.52
CA TYR A 249 2.06 -11.01 17.11
C TYR A 249 2.93 -9.85 16.64
N VAL A 250 4.25 -10.05 16.65
CA VAL A 250 5.24 -9.03 16.31
C VAL A 250 6.30 -9.67 15.43
N MET A 251 6.73 -8.98 14.36
CA MET A 251 7.82 -9.47 13.52
C MET A 251 9.11 -9.71 14.32
N PRO A 252 9.92 -10.73 13.97
CA PRO A 252 9.71 -11.70 12.88
C PRO A 252 8.82 -12.91 13.26
N HIS A 253 8.35 -13.00 14.51
CA HIS A 253 7.65 -14.17 15.05
C HIS A 253 6.14 -14.12 14.79
N VAL A 254 5.75 -14.34 13.54
CA VAL A 254 4.34 -14.35 13.10
C VAL A 254 3.98 -15.74 12.57
N PRO A 255 2.86 -16.34 13.03
CA PRO A 255 2.46 -17.67 12.57
C PRO A 255 1.95 -17.64 11.12
N SER A 256 2.00 -18.80 10.48
CA SER A 256 1.21 -19.09 9.29
C SER A 256 0.05 -20.02 9.68
N TRP A 257 -0.98 -20.08 8.84
CA TRP A 257 -2.11 -20.98 9.03
C TRP A 257 -2.18 -21.97 7.90
N SER A 258 -2.52 -23.20 8.22
CA SER A 258 -2.79 -24.24 7.23
C SER A 258 -4.09 -23.93 6.46
N ASN A 259 -4.24 -24.58 5.31
CA ASN A 259 -5.46 -24.50 4.52
C ASN A 259 -6.68 -25.04 5.29
N GLU A 260 -6.48 -26.06 6.12
CA GLU A 260 -7.54 -26.66 6.94
C GLU A 260 -8.02 -25.72 8.04
N GLU A 261 -7.09 -25.09 8.78
CA GLU A 261 -7.43 -24.05 9.76
C GLU A 261 -8.13 -22.85 9.12
N THR A 262 -7.67 -22.45 7.93
CA THR A 262 -8.27 -21.37 7.14
C THR A 262 -9.72 -21.71 6.78
N ARG A 263 -9.97 -22.93 6.29
CA ARG A 263 -11.33 -23.38 5.91
C ARG A 263 -12.25 -23.48 7.12
N ALA A 264 -11.79 -24.09 8.21
CA ALA A 264 -12.58 -24.24 9.43
C ALA A 264 -13.01 -22.89 10.03
N ARG A 265 -12.22 -21.82 9.85
CA ARG A 265 -12.60 -20.46 10.26
C ARG A 265 -13.65 -19.84 9.35
N GLY A 266 -13.53 -20.01 8.03
CA GLY A 266 -14.49 -19.48 7.07
C GLY A 266 -15.85 -20.19 7.13
N GLU A 267 -15.87 -21.50 7.32
CA GLU A 267 -17.10 -22.30 7.46
C GLU A 267 -17.96 -21.89 8.66
N LYS A 268 -17.33 -21.46 9.77
CA LYS A 268 -18.05 -20.90 10.92
C LYS A 268 -18.85 -19.64 10.58
N LEU A 269 -18.50 -18.95 9.50
CA LEU A 269 -19.19 -17.76 9.03
C LEU A 269 -20.23 -18.05 7.95
N ALA A 270 -20.45 -19.31 7.54
CA ALA A 270 -21.40 -19.68 6.49
C ALA A 270 -22.82 -19.10 6.70
N GLY A 271 -23.28 -19.05 7.96
CA GLY A 271 -24.58 -18.48 8.34
C GLY A 271 -24.64 -16.95 8.45
N LEU A 272 -23.53 -16.24 8.20
CA LEU A 272 -23.48 -14.78 8.24
C LEU A 272 -24.31 -14.21 7.10
N HIS A 273 -25.36 -13.46 7.45
CA HIS A 273 -26.16 -12.71 6.48
C HIS A 273 -25.34 -11.55 5.88
N LEU A 274 -25.40 -11.38 4.56
CA LEU A 274 -24.70 -10.33 3.83
C LEU A 274 -25.67 -9.20 3.45
N SER A 275 -26.60 -9.46 2.52
CA SER A 275 -27.68 -8.55 2.12
C SER A 275 -28.82 -9.34 1.46
N ASP A 276 -30.06 -8.84 1.48
CA ASP A 276 -31.20 -9.32 0.67
C ASP A 276 -31.39 -10.86 0.58
N GLY A 277 -31.16 -11.56 1.70
CA GLY A 277 -31.31 -13.02 1.78
C GLY A 277 -30.10 -13.82 1.26
N VAL A 278 -29.03 -13.14 0.87
CA VAL A 278 -27.71 -13.72 0.56
C VAL A 278 -26.92 -13.90 1.85
N TYR A 279 -26.31 -15.08 1.98
CA TYR A 279 -25.48 -15.48 3.11
C TYR A 279 -24.06 -15.75 2.65
N PHE A 280 -23.11 -15.73 3.58
CA PHE A 280 -21.72 -15.96 3.27
C PHE A 280 -21.45 -17.35 2.68
N ARG A 281 -22.27 -18.38 3.00
CA ARG A 281 -22.21 -19.68 2.32
C ARG A 281 -22.35 -19.58 0.80
N ASP A 282 -23.16 -18.65 0.30
CA ASP A 282 -23.46 -18.54 -1.14
C ASP A 282 -22.21 -18.10 -1.94
N VAL A 283 -21.35 -17.29 -1.32
CA VAL A 283 -20.03 -16.95 -1.88
C VAL A 283 -18.97 -18.00 -1.54
N TRP A 284 -19.00 -18.58 -0.34
CA TRP A 284 -17.97 -19.51 0.12
C TRP A 284 -17.97 -20.83 -0.66
N GLU A 285 -19.15 -21.40 -0.90
CA GLU A 285 -19.29 -22.69 -1.61
C GLU A 285 -18.91 -22.60 -3.09
N SER A 286 -19.01 -21.40 -3.68
CA SER A 286 -18.64 -21.12 -5.07
C SER A 286 -17.22 -20.57 -5.22
N ALA A 287 -16.40 -20.62 -4.16
CA ALA A 287 -15.04 -20.09 -4.16
C ALA A 287 -14.08 -20.95 -5.01
N GLU A 288 -13.50 -20.35 -6.04
CA GLU A 288 -12.45 -20.95 -6.88
C GLU A 288 -11.10 -20.94 -6.16
N THR A 289 -10.88 -19.91 -5.34
CA THR A 289 -9.63 -19.69 -4.63
C THR A 289 -9.93 -19.27 -3.20
N ILE A 290 -9.20 -19.84 -2.25
CA ILE A 290 -9.24 -19.48 -0.83
C ILE A 290 -7.80 -19.47 -0.33
N SER A 291 -7.40 -18.35 0.26
CA SER A 291 -6.09 -18.21 0.87
C SER A 291 -6.19 -17.35 2.12
N SER A 292 -5.15 -17.37 2.93
CA SER A 292 -5.06 -16.55 4.11
C SER A 292 -3.67 -15.94 4.30
N THR A 293 -3.64 -14.79 4.97
CA THR A 293 -2.42 -14.07 5.27
C THR A 293 -2.52 -13.36 6.60
N PRO A 294 -1.42 -13.23 7.36
CA PRO A 294 -1.38 -12.28 8.47
C PRO A 294 -1.55 -10.86 7.94
N VAL A 295 -2.33 -10.06 8.67
CA VAL A 295 -2.48 -8.63 8.39
C VAL A 295 -1.43 -7.88 9.19
N TYR A 296 -0.30 -7.62 8.53
CA TYR A 296 0.73 -6.75 9.08
C TYR A 296 0.24 -5.31 9.10
N GLU A 297 0.53 -4.62 10.20
CA GLU A 297 0.32 -3.20 10.38
C GLU A 297 1.56 -2.56 10.99
N GLY A 298 2.04 -1.48 10.39
CA GLY A 298 3.16 -0.72 10.93
C GLY A 298 3.99 -0.03 9.85
N MET A 299 4.98 0.73 10.27
CA MET A 299 5.91 1.42 9.37
C MET A 299 7.28 1.47 10.02
N PHE A 300 8.32 1.17 9.24
CA PHE A 300 9.70 1.34 9.66
C PHE A 300 10.11 2.82 9.58
N GLN A 301 10.91 3.27 10.55
CA GLN A 301 11.43 4.64 10.55
C GLN A 301 12.66 4.72 9.63
N VAL A 302 13.60 3.78 9.78
CA VAL A 302 14.73 3.64 8.88
C VAL A 302 14.31 2.92 7.60
N ARG A 303 14.15 3.69 6.51
CA ARG A 303 13.71 3.22 5.18
C ARG A 303 14.75 3.38 4.09
N THR A 304 15.88 3.99 4.43
CA THR A 304 17.03 4.19 3.55
C THR A 304 18.33 4.07 4.34
N CYS A 305 19.39 3.63 3.67
CA CYS A 305 20.77 3.67 4.18
C CYS A 305 21.72 3.69 2.97
N GLY A 306 22.58 4.72 2.88
CA GLY A 306 23.44 4.94 1.72
C GLY A 306 22.62 4.97 0.42
N ARG A 307 22.87 4.00 -0.46
CA ARG A 307 22.25 3.88 -1.79
C ARG A 307 21.06 2.90 -1.85
N ILE A 308 20.53 2.48 -0.70
CA ILE A 308 19.45 1.50 -0.62
C ILE A 308 18.20 2.15 -0.04
N ALA A 309 17.05 1.96 -0.68
CA ALA A 309 15.75 2.42 -0.19
C ALA A 309 14.70 1.31 -0.24
N CYS A 310 13.71 1.34 0.67
CA CYS A 310 12.60 0.37 0.73
C CYS A 310 11.24 1.05 0.48
N ILE A 311 10.45 0.55 -0.46
CA ILE A 311 9.13 1.10 -0.85
C ILE A 311 7.98 0.08 -0.75
N GLY A 312 6.75 0.58 -0.63
CA GLY A 312 5.56 -0.25 -0.47
C GLY A 312 5.66 -1.16 0.76
N ASP A 313 5.22 -2.40 0.60
CA ASP A 313 5.13 -3.39 1.68
C ASP A 313 6.48 -3.74 2.35
N SER A 314 7.62 -3.41 1.74
CA SER A 314 8.94 -3.58 2.37
C SER A 314 9.24 -2.54 3.45
N SER A 315 8.58 -1.38 3.41
CA SER A 315 8.80 -0.28 4.36
C SER A 315 7.60 0.06 5.25
N PHE A 316 6.38 -0.16 4.77
CA PHE A 316 5.17 0.08 5.55
C PHE A 316 4.06 -0.89 5.18
N LYS A 317 3.12 -1.09 6.10
CA LYS A 317 1.97 -1.98 5.93
C LYS A 317 0.73 -1.37 6.56
N VAL A 318 -0.37 -1.44 5.82
CA VAL A 318 -1.70 -1.05 6.25
C VAL A 318 -2.65 -2.22 6.10
N SER A 319 -3.71 -2.23 6.90
CA SER A 319 -4.80 -3.19 6.81
C SER A 319 -5.58 -3.06 5.49
N PRO A 320 -6.24 -4.14 5.03
CA PRO A 320 -6.88 -4.16 3.71
C PRO A 320 -8.24 -3.44 3.66
N ASP A 321 -8.84 -3.06 4.79
CA ASP A 321 -10.22 -2.55 4.88
C ASP A 321 -10.47 -1.29 4.05
N LEU A 322 -9.48 -0.40 3.96
CA LEU A 322 -9.55 0.81 3.11
C LEU A 322 -9.08 0.57 1.67
N ALA A 323 -8.58 -0.62 1.37
CA ALA A 323 -7.93 -0.98 0.12
C ALA A 323 -6.77 -0.02 -0.28
N HIS A 324 -6.09 0.56 0.71
CA HIS A 324 -4.99 1.50 0.47
C HIS A 324 -3.64 0.83 0.16
N GLY A 325 -3.45 -0.46 0.48
CA GLY A 325 -2.15 -1.13 0.35
C GLY A 325 -1.52 -1.00 -1.04
N ALA A 326 -2.20 -1.47 -2.08
CA ALA A 326 -1.70 -1.38 -3.46
C ALA A 326 -1.55 0.06 -3.95
N ASN A 327 -2.47 0.94 -3.57
CA ASN A 327 -2.46 2.35 -3.97
C ASN A 327 -1.30 3.13 -3.33
N LEU A 328 -0.98 2.86 -2.06
CA LEU A 328 0.21 3.40 -1.40
C LEU A 328 1.50 2.82 -1.98
N ALA A 329 1.49 1.57 -2.44
CA ALA A 329 2.63 0.97 -3.15
C ALA A 329 2.92 1.73 -4.47
N ILE A 330 1.87 2.03 -5.24
CA ILE A 330 1.92 2.87 -6.45
C ILE A 330 2.42 4.29 -6.09
N GLU A 331 1.83 4.92 -5.08
CA GLU A 331 2.22 6.26 -4.61
C GLU A 331 3.69 6.31 -4.18
N SER A 332 4.16 5.27 -3.48
CA SER A 332 5.55 5.20 -3.01
C SER A 332 6.55 5.05 -4.16
N ALA A 333 6.18 4.36 -5.24
CA ALA A 333 6.97 4.27 -6.46
C ALA A 333 7.08 5.64 -7.16
N ALA A 334 5.97 6.38 -7.26
CA ALA A 334 5.99 7.74 -7.80
C ALA A 334 6.84 8.70 -6.95
N ALA A 335 6.70 8.63 -5.62
CA ALA A 335 7.43 9.49 -4.71
C ALA A 335 8.95 9.30 -4.80
N ILE A 336 9.43 8.04 -4.83
CA ILE A 336 10.87 7.79 -4.95
C ILE A 336 11.39 8.15 -6.36
N SER A 337 10.59 7.94 -7.41
CA SER A 337 11.00 8.31 -8.77
C SER A 337 11.19 9.80 -8.96
N ASN A 338 10.42 10.65 -8.27
CA ASN A 338 10.65 12.11 -8.32
C ASN A 338 12.04 12.46 -7.78
N THR A 339 12.46 11.82 -6.69
CA THR A 339 13.80 11.99 -6.14
C THR A 339 14.88 11.47 -7.08
N LEU A 340 14.72 10.26 -7.63
CA LEU A 340 15.69 9.67 -8.55
C LEU A 340 15.82 10.49 -9.85
N HIS A 341 14.71 11.02 -10.36
CA HIS A 341 14.71 11.92 -11.51
C HIS A 341 15.47 13.22 -11.23
N ARG A 342 15.28 13.86 -10.06
CA ARG A 342 16.06 15.04 -9.67
C ARG A 342 17.56 14.73 -9.58
N ILE A 343 17.93 13.60 -8.98
CA ILE A 343 19.33 13.16 -8.91
C ILE A 343 19.89 12.98 -10.33
N ASN A 344 19.17 12.24 -11.20
CA ASN A 344 19.57 11.98 -12.58
C ASN A 344 19.78 13.29 -13.37
N MET A 345 18.85 14.24 -13.25
CA MET A 345 18.96 15.56 -13.89
C MET A 345 20.20 16.34 -13.41
N ASN A 346 20.46 16.33 -12.10
CA ASN A 346 21.61 17.02 -11.53
C ASN A 346 22.93 16.42 -12.01
N ILE A 347 23.07 15.08 -11.99
CA ILE A 347 24.32 14.43 -12.40
C ILE A 347 24.56 14.54 -13.92
N ASN A 348 23.50 14.53 -14.73
CA ASN A 348 23.59 14.75 -16.17
C ASN A 348 24.03 16.19 -16.47
N THR A 349 23.51 17.17 -15.72
CA THR A 349 23.94 18.58 -15.83
C THR A 349 25.41 18.75 -15.45
N LEU A 350 25.87 18.01 -14.42
CA LEU A 350 27.26 18.02 -13.96
C LEU A 350 28.18 17.09 -14.79
N ASN A 351 27.64 16.35 -15.75
CA ASN A 351 28.35 15.41 -16.62
C ASN A 351 29.28 14.45 -15.83
N ARG A 352 28.75 13.85 -14.75
CA ARG A 352 29.49 12.94 -13.85
C ARG A 352 28.59 11.81 -13.33
N ARG A 353 29.22 10.79 -12.74
CA ARG A 353 28.51 9.74 -11.99
C ARG A 353 27.97 10.23 -10.65
N PRO A 354 26.90 9.60 -10.11
CA PRO A 354 26.34 9.95 -8.81
C PRO A 354 27.31 9.56 -7.67
N THR A 355 27.59 10.50 -6.78
CA THR A 355 28.33 10.22 -5.54
C THR A 355 27.40 9.61 -4.49
N ASN A 356 27.99 9.03 -3.43
CA ASN A 356 27.26 8.52 -2.28
C ASN A 356 26.43 9.64 -1.64
N ALA A 357 27.00 10.86 -1.54
CA ALA A 357 26.33 12.01 -0.98
C ALA A 357 25.08 12.41 -1.78
N ASP A 358 25.18 12.48 -3.13
CA ASP A 358 24.03 12.85 -3.98
C ASP A 358 22.84 11.91 -3.78
N VAL A 359 23.13 10.61 -3.70
CA VAL A 359 22.09 9.58 -3.54
C VAL A 359 21.55 9.58 -2.12
N GLU A 360 22.44 9.54 -1.13
CA GLU A 360 22.05 9.42 0.28
C GLU A 360 21.24 10.63 0.75
N GLU A 361 21.67 11.85 0.40
CA GLU A 361 20.93 13.07 0.75
C GLU A 361 19.53 13.06 0.13
N GLY A 362 19.42 12.71 -1.16
CA GLY A 362 18.14 12.63 -1.85
C GLY A 362 17.22 11.57 -1.25
N LEU A 363 17.74 10.38 -0.92
CA LEU A 363 16.95 9.31 -0.31
C LEU A 363 16.54 9.64 1.14
N VAL A 364 17.38 10.31 1.92
CA VAL A 364 17.03 10.78 3.28
C VAL A 364 15.94 11.85 3.21
N GLU A 365 16.04 12.80 2.28
CA GLU A 365 15.01 13.81 2.04
C GLU A 365 13.68 13.15 1.63
N TRP A 366 13.73 12.20 0.69
CA TRP A 366 12.58 11.41 0.27
C TRP A 366 11.90 10.70 1.44
N ALA A 367 12.68 9.97 2.25
CA ALA A 367 12.16 9.24 3.39
C ALA A 367 11.44 10.19 4.36
N ARG A 368 12.05 11.33 4.69
CA ARG A 368 11.45 12.36 5.56
C ARG A 368 10.15 12.90 4.96
N SER A 369 10.13 13.21 3.67
CA SER A 369 8.97 13.81 2.99
C SER A 369 7.72 12.90 2.95
N CYS A 370 7.92 11.58 3.02
CA CYS A 370 6.83 10.59 2.99
C CYS A 370 6.31 10.24 4.39
N GLN A 371 7.08 10.53 5.45
CA GLN A 371 6.81 10.08 6.82
C GLN A 371 5.41 10.46 7.32
N TYR A 372 5.05 11.73 7.20
CA TYR A 372 3.78 12.25 7.73
C TYR A 372 2.57 11.62 7.04
N ARG A 373 2.61 11.56 5.70
CA ARG A 373 1.56 10.99 4.84
C ARG A 373 1.31 9.51 5.16
N LEU A 374 2.38 8.73 5.28
CA LEU A 374 2.29 7.30 5.59
C LEU A 374 1.82 7.07 7.03
N ALA A 375 2.31 7.85 8.00
CA ALA A 375 1.88 7.77 9.40
C ALA A 375 0.39 8.10 9.56
N GLU A 376 -0.08 9.20 8.94
CA GLU A 376 -1.49 9.60 8.96
C GLU A 376 -2.40 8.50 8.38
N THR A 377 -2.00 7.91 7.25
CA THR A 377 -2.76 6.82 6.61
C THR A 377 -2.74 5.56 7.44
N ASN A 378 -1.60 5.20 8.03
CA ASN A 378 -1.49 4.03 8.88
C ASN A 378 -2.39 4.15 10.12
N ILE A 379 -2.34 5.29 10.82
CA ILE A 379 -3.19 5.55 12.00
C ILE A 379 -4.67 5.44 11.62
N TYR A 380 -5.07 6.06 10.50
CA TYR A 380 -6.45 6.01 10.04
C TYR A 380 -6.89 4.59 9.65
N SER A 381 -6.06 3.84 8.92
CA SER A 381 -6.32 2.45 8.55
C SER A 381 -6.52 1.56 9.77
N ARG A 382 -5.63 1.67 10.77
CA ARG A 382 -5.72 0.92 12.03
C ARG A 382 -7.00 1.21 12.79
N PHE A 383 -7.42 2.48 12.81
CA PHE A 383 -8.67 2.88 13.42
C PHE A 383 -9.88 2.23 12.73
N VAL A 384 -9.93 2.31 11.40
CA VAL A 384 -11.03 1.74 10.59
C VAL A 384 -11.12 0.23 10.79
N THR A 385 -10.02 -0.50 10.75
CA THR A 385 -10.01 -1.95 10.97
C THR A 385 -10.45 -2.32 12.38
N LYS A 386 -9.95 -1.63 13.41
CA LYS A 386 -10.41 -1.86 14.80
C LYS A 386 -11.89 -1.55 14.98
N ALA A 387 -12.39 -0.51 14.33
CA ALA A 387 -13.81 -0.17 14.33
C ALA A 387 -14.63 -1.26 13.63
N GLY A 388 -14.23 -1.70 12.44
CA GLY A 388 -14.93 -2.71 11.65
C GLY A 388 -15.03 -4.08 12.32
N VAL A 389 -13.97 -4.53 13.00
CA VAL A 389 -14.02 -5.81 13.77
C VAL A 389 -14.59 -5.63 15.19
N HIS A 390 -15.09 -4.45 15.54
CA HIS A 390 -15.52 -4.11 16.90
C HIS A 390 -14.50 -4.53 17.98
N TYR A 391 -13.23 -4.16 17.77
CA TYR A 391 -12.08 -4.66 18.53
C TYR A 391 -12.24 -4.58 20.06
N SER A 392 -12.89 -3.52 20.55
CA SER A 392 -13.33 -3.38 21.94
C SER A 392 -14.64 -2.60 22.02
N PHE A 393 -15.23 -2.50 23.22
CA PHE A 393 -16.50 -1.80 23.44
C PHE A 393 -16.50 -0.36 22.89
N ILE A 394 -15.42 0.40 23.14
CA ILE A 394 -15.29 1.77 22.62
C ILE A 394 -15.29 1.79 21.08
N HIS A 395 -14.60 0.85 20.42
CA HIS A 395 -14.57 0.78 18.95
C HIS A 395 -15.95 0.44 18.37
N ARG A 396 -16.73 -0.43 19.04
CA ARG A 396 -18.12 -0.73 18.65
C ARG A 396 -19.02 0.51 18.74
N VAL A 397 -18.93 1.26 19.84
CA VAL A 397 -19.70 2.50 20.02
C VAL A 397 -19.31 3.54 18.98
N LEU A 398 -18.00 3.73 18.76
CA LEU A 398 -17.46 4.64 17.76
C LEU A 398 -17.92 4.29 16.34
N HIS A 399 -17.89 3.00 15.98
CA HIS A 399 -18.34 2.54 14.68
C HIS A 399 -19.83 2.83 14.45
N ARG A 400 -20.68 2.53 15.43
CA ARG A 400 -22.13 2.80 15.35
C ARG A 400 -22.42 4.28 15.23
N ALA A 401 -21.77 5.11 16.05
CA ALA A 401 -21.93 6.56 16.01
C ALA A 401 -21.43 7.14 14.67
N ALA A 402 -20.31 6.64 14.14
CA ALA A 402 -19.74 7.12 12.88
C ALA A 402 -20.68 6.86 11.69
N MET A 403 -21.30 5.67 11.64
CA MET A 403 -22.23 5.30 10.58
C MET A 403 -23.53 6.10 10.59
N GLN A 404 -23.99 6.54 11.77
CA GLN A 404 -25.28 7.23 11.91
C GLN A 404 -25.17 8.76 11.85
N TYR A 405 -24.05 9.34 12.30
CA TYR A 405 -24.00 10.78 12.58
C TYR A 405 -22.83 11.54 11.96
N THR A 406 -21.81 10.87 11.39
CA THR A 406 -20.59 11.57 10.91
C THR A 406 -20.10 11.11 9.54
N LEU A 407 -20.98 10.56 8.70
CA LEU A 407 -20.62 10.09 7.35
C LEU A 407 -19.98 11.20 6.50
N ASP A 408 -20.47 12.43 6.61
CA ASP A 408 -19.95 13.64 5.96
C ASP A 408 -18.52 13.99 6.42
N VAL A 409 -18.28 13.94 7.74
CA VAL A 409 -16.95 14.19 8.34
C VAL A 409 -15.97 13.10 7.91
N GLN A 410 -16.41 11.83 7.91
CA GLN A 410 -15.59 10.71 7.48
C GLN A 410 -15.27 10.78 5.99
N PHE A 411 -16.24 11.16 5.16
CA PHE A 411 -16.02 11.45 3.75
C PHE A 411 -14.97 12.56 3.58
N HIS A 412 -15.11 13.70 4.24
CA HIS A 412 -14.14 14.79 4.10
C HIS A 412 -12.72 14.39 4.55
N ARG A 413 -12.61 13.64 5.65
CA ARG A 413 -11.32 13.11 6.12
C ARG A 413 -10.70 12.14 5.11
N TYR A 414 -11.50 11.21 4.59
CA TYR A 414 -11.07 10.27 3.57
C TYR A 414 -10.58 10.99 2.31
N MET A 415 -11.36 11.95 1.81
CA MET A 415 -11.03 12.79 0.67
C MET A 415 -9.73 13.57 0.85
N THR A 416 -9.48 14.09 2.06
CA THR A 416 -8.22 14.77 2.40
C THR A 416 -7.01 13.82 2.31
N ILE A 417 -7.17 12.58 2.78
CA ILE A 417 -6.13 11.54 2.69
C ILE A 417 -5.84 11.22 1.22
N LEU A 418 -6.88 11.04 0.39
CA LEU A 418 -6.71 10.77 -1.04
C LEU A 418 -6.03 11.95 -1.78
N ASN A 419 -6.44 13.19 -1.47
CA ASN A 419 -5.90 14.40 -2.11
C ASN A 419 -4.40 14.61 -1.86
N LYS A 420 -3.92 14.22 -0.67
CA LYS A 420 -2.50 14.28 -0.31
C LYS A 420 -1.64 13.24 -1.04
N GLY A 421 -2.23 12.35 -1.84
CA GLY A 421 -1.49 11.33 -2.59
C GLY A 421 -0.43 11.94 -3.52
N ARG A 422 0.81 11.43 -3.48
CA ARG A 422 1.88 11.88 -4.37
C ARG A 422 1.62 11.53 -5.84
N THR A 423 2.15 12.36 -6.72
CA THR A 423 2.10 12.22 -8.19
C THR A 423 3.53 12.29 -8.74
N LEU A 424 3.69 12.01 -10.03
CA LEU A 424 4.95 12.20 -10.73
C LEU A 424 5.14 13.68 -11.05
N ASP A 425 6.23 14.28 -10.57
CA ASP A 425 6.47 15.73 -10.71
C ASP A 425 7.03 16.09 -12.09
N PHE A 426 7.59 15.10 -12.81
CA PHE A 426 8.20 15.25 -14.12
C PHE A 426 7.27 14.85 -15.28
N LEU A 427 6.04 14.43 -14.97
CA LEU A 427 4.98 14.18 -15.95
C LEU A 427 3.84 15.18 -15.76
N PRO A 428 3.09 15.54 -16.81
CA PRO A 428 1.95 16.43 -16.68
C PRO A 428 0.94 15.85 -15.67
N PHE A 429 0.32 16.74 -14.90
CA PHE A 429 -0.80 16.35 -14.04
C PHE A 429 -1.98 15.93 -14.94
N PRO A 430 -2.70 14.83 -14.66
CA PRO A 430 -3.78 14.38 -15.54
C PRO A 430 -4.92 15.39 -15.66
N ASP A 431 -5.53 15.48 -16.83
CA ASP A 431 -6.70 16.35 -17.05
C ASP A 431 -7.94 15.83 -16.31
N ARG A 432 -8.06 14.50 -16.18
CA ARG A 432 -9.16 13.83 -15.50
C ARG A 432 -9.25 14.28 -14.04
N GLY A 433 -10.31 15.01 -13.71
CA GLY A 433 -10.59 15.50 -12.36
C GLY A 433 -9.71 16.66 -11.89
N ARG A 434 -8.92 17.30 -12.77
CA ARG A 434 -7.96 18.38 -12.43
C ARG A 434 -8.55 19.44 -11.49
N ASP A 435 -9.61 20.10 -11.93
CA ASP A 435 -10.28 21.17 -11.18
C ASP A 435 -10.78 20.68 -9.82
N ALA A 436 -11.24 19.44 -9.76
CA ALA A 436 -11.78 18.82 -8.56
C ALA A 436 -10.67 18.61 -7.52
N TRP A 437 -9.50 18.10 -7.93
CA TRP A 437 -8.33 17.96 -7.05
C TRP A 437 -7.80 19.32 -6.58
N GLU A 438 -7.74 20.32 -7.45
CA GLU A 438 -7.28 21.67 -7.09
C GLU A 438 -8.20 22.33 -6.06
N LYS A 439 -9.52 22.20 -6.23
CA LYS A 439 -10.52 22.68 -5.26
C LYS A 439 -10.32 22.06 -3.87
N TYR A 440 -10.04 20.76 -3.80
CA TYR A 440 -9.77 20.08 -2.52
C TYR A 440 -8.40 20.43 -1.92
N LYS A 441 -7.39 20.80 -2.73
CA LYS A 441 -6.11 21.34 -2.21
C LYS A 441 -6.32 22.66 -1.44
N GLY A 442 -7.22 23.53 -1.93
CA GLY A 442 -7.55 24.81 -1.28
C GLY A 442 -8.49 24.71 -0.07
N ALA A 443 -9.39 23.71 -0.03
CA ALA A 443 -10.46 23.63 0.98
C ALA A 443 -10.04 22.96 2.32
N GLY A 444 -8.88 22.28 2.38
CA GLY A 444 -8.48 21.44 3.52
C GLY A 444 -8.22 22.18 4.85
N ALA A 445 -8.02 23.50 4.81
CA ALA A 445 -7.73 24.29 6.01
C ALA A 445 -8.98 24.75 6.79
N MET A 446 -10.13 24.94 6.12
CA MET A 446 -11.24 25.71 6.71
C MET A 446 -12.39 24.85 7.27
N ARG A 447 -12.59 23.62 6.78
CA ARG A 447 -13.71 22.76 7.23
C ARG A 447 -13.36 21.80 8.39
N THR A 448 -12.09 21.43 8.54
CA THR A 448 -11.60 20.57 9.64
C THR A 448 -11.80 21.23 11.01
N VAL A 449 -11.76 22.56 11.08
CA VAL A 449 -11.93 23.34 12.32
C VAL A 449 -13.39 23.31 12.81
N CYS A 450 -14.37 23.34 11.91
CA CYS A 450 -15.79 23.34 12.30
C CYS A 450 -16.27 21.97 12.81
N ALA A 451 -15.75 20.86 12.28
CA ALA A 451 -16.14 19.52 12.73
C ALA A 451 -15.63 19.19 14.14
N ALA A 452 -14.50 19.78 14.58
CA ALA A 452 -13.96 19.59 15.92
C ALA A 452 -14.86 20.21 17.02
N ALA A 453 -15.69 21.21 16.68
CA ALA A 453 -16.52 21.94 17.62
C ALA A 453 -17.79 21.19 18.09
N PHE A 454 -18.15 20.07 17.44
CA PHE A 454 -19.38 19.31 17.73
C PHE A 454 -19.14 17.92 18.35
N PHE A 455 -17.90 17.58 18.71
CA PHE A 455 -17.64 16.31 19.38
C PHE A 455 -17.92 16.40 20.89
N PRO A 456 -18.52 15.35 21.51
CA PRO A 456 -18.42 15.19 22.94
C PRO A 456 -16.94 15.08 23.31
N VAL A 457 -16.51 15.84 24.30
CA VAL A 457 -15.11 15.93 24.77
C VAL A 457 -14.46 14.54 24.97
N GLY A 458 -15.24 13.50 25.28
CA GLY A 458 -14.78 12.11 25.39
C GLY A 458 -14.29 11.46 24.09
N LEU A 459 -14.80 11.83 22.91
CA LEU A 459 -14.34 11.30 21.60
C LEU A 459 -13.00 11.91 21.19
N ILE A 460 -12.85 13.21 21.42
CA ILE A 460 -11.58 13.91 21.20
C ILE A 460 -10.52 13.35 22.15
N LEU A 461 -10.86 13.10 23.41
CA LEU A 461 -9.92 12.52 24.39
C LEU A 461 -9.50 11.09 24.06
N SER A 462 -10.37 10.26 23.45
CA SER A 462 -10.03 8.90 23.03
C SER A 462 -9.28 8.85 21.70
N ILE A 463 -9.56 9.77 20.77
CA ILE A 463 -8.70 10.02 19.61
C ILE A 463 -7.33 10.52 20.09
N CYS A 464 -7.28 11.45 21.04
CA CYS A 464 -6.05 11.94 21.65
C CYS A 464 -5.31 10.88 22.48
N SER A 465 -5.99 9.93 23.12
CA SER A 465 -5.34 8.82 23.84
C SER A 465 -4.72 7.82 22.86
N VAL A 466 -5.37 7.57 21.71
CA VAL A 466 -4.76 6.84 20.58
C VAL A 466 -3.56 7.60 20.03
N PHE A 467 -3.60 8.94 19.97
CA PHE A 467 -2.44 9.76 19.62
C PHE A 467 -1.33 9.71 20.68
N ARG A 468 -1.66 9.58 21.98
CA ARG A 468 -0.67 9.50 23.08
C ARG A 468 0.04 8.15 23.15
N GLU A 469 -0.60 7.06 22.73
CA GLU A 469 0.04 5.73 22.65
C GLU A 469 0.93 5.54 21.41
N VAL A 470 0.78 6.36 20.38
CA VAL A 470 1.44 6.17 19.07
C VAL A 470 2.39 7.30 18.68
N VAL A 471 2.22 8.51 19.24
CA VAL A 471 3.13 9.65 19.03
C VAL A 471 4.00 9.83 20.26
N PHE A 472 5.11 9.09 20.32
CA PHE A 472 6.26 9.56 21.10
C PHE A 472 6.86 10.75 20.34
N PHE A 473 6.70 11.96 20.88
CA PHE A 473 7.54 13.07 20.47
C PHE A 473 9.00 12.67 20.73
N PRO A 474 9.91 12.75 19.74
CA PRO A 474 11.31 12.46 19.98
C PRO A 474 11.82 13.37 21.10
N SER A 475 12.55 12.79 22.04
CA SER A 475 13.17 13.55 23.12
C SER A 475 14.10 14.63 22.53
N LYS A 476 14.37 15.70 23.28
CA LYS A 476 15.33 16.74 22.84
C LYS A 476 16.70 16.14 22.45
N GLU A 477 17.08 15.00 23.02
CA GLU A 477 18.30 14.28 22.66
C GLU A 477 18.21 13.57 21.31
N GLN A 478 17.07 12.95 20.97
CA GLN A 478 16.85 12.32 19.66
C GLN A 478 16.81 13.32 18.49
N LYS A 479 16.38 14.57 18.74
CA LYS A 479 16.49 15.66 17.76
C LYS A 479 17.93 16.07 17.46
N LYS A 480 18.85 15.81 18.39
CA LYS A 480 20.26 16.18 18.29
C LYS A 480 21.12 15.12 17.58
N ALA A 481 20.60 13.91 17.43
CA ALA A 481 21.23 12.80 16.69
C ALA A 481 20.76 12.70 15.22
N LEU A 482 19.81 13.56 14.81
CA LEU A 482 19.22 13.65 13.47
C LEU A 482 19.56 14.99 12.76
N MET A 483 20.40 15.81 13.39
CA MET A 483 21.21 16.86 12.78
C MET A 483 22.64 16.33 12.69
#